data_AF-A0A7Y0BNN6-F1
#
_entry.id   AF-A0A7Y0BNN6-F1
#
_cell.length_a   1.000
_cell.length_b   1.000
_cell.length_c   1.000
_cell.angle_alpha   90.00
_cell.angle_beta   90.00
_cell.angle_gamma   90.00
#
_symmetry.space_group_name_H-M   'P 1'
#
loop_
_entity.id
_entity.type
_entity.pdbx_description
1 polymer ?
#
loop_
_entity_poly.entity_id
_entity_poly.type
_entity_poly.pdbx_seq_one_letter_code
_entity_poly.pdbx_strand_id
1 'polypeptide(L)'
;MTRILADLSDEDIKWLDARAAEQGTSRAALVREAVASFKALSPASGSKDWIQRGAGYWKDRADVRDGVNFQRAIRQDRRSYDDL
;
A
#
# COMPACT_ATOMS: atom_id res chain seq x y z
N MET A 1 -9.76 13.73 13.80
CA MET A 1 -10.69 12.62 14.13
C MET A 1 -12.05 12.95 13.54
N THR A 2 -12.60 12.07 12.72
CA THR A 2 -13.97 12.15 12.18
C THR A 2 -14.89 11.26 13.02
N ARG A 3 -16.13 11.71 13.24
CA ARG A 3 -17.16 10.91 13.94
C ARG A 3 -17.97 10.15 12.90
N ILE A 4 -18.30 8.90 13.20
CA ILE A 4 -19.17 8.06 12.37
C ILE A 4 -20.29 7.51 13.26
N LEU A 5 -21.45 7.25 12.66
CA LEU A 5 -22.52 6.46 13.27
C LEU A 5 -22.51 5.09 12.60
N ALA A 6 -22.63 4.04 13.39
CA ALA A 6 -22.70 2.67 12.91
C ALA A 6 -23.76 1.95 13.73
N ASP A 7 -24.65 1.25 13.03
CA ASP A 7 -25.66 0.41 13.67
C ASP A 7 -25.05 -0.94 14.02
N LEU A 8 -25.13 -1.31 15.30
CA LEU A 8 -24.71 -2.60 15.83
C LEU A 8 -25.86 -3.16 16.66
N SER A 9 -25.98 -4.48 16.70
CA SER A 9 -26.95 -5.12 17.60
C SER A 9 -26.55 -4.90 19.07
N ASP A 10 -27.53 -4.95 19.98
CA ASP A 10 -27.25 -4.86 21.42
C ASP A 10 -26.32 -5.98 21.91
N GLU A 11 -26.37 -7.15 21.27
CA GLU A 11 -25.48 -8.28 21.54
C GLU A 11 -24.03 -7.94 21.16
N ASP A 12 -23.81 -7.39 19.97
CA ASP A 12 -22.47 -6.98 19.52
C ASP A 12 -21.88 -5.89 20.42
N ILE A 13 -22.71 -4.95 20.89
CA ILE A 13 -22.28 -3.89 21.82
C ILE A 13 -21.81 -4.52 23.14
N LYS A 14 -22.60 -5.44 23.73
CA LYS A 14 -22.22 -6.12 24.98
C LYS A 14 -20.94 -6.93 24.80
N TRP A 15 -20.81 -7.64 23.69
CA TRP A 15 -19.62 -8.41 23.36
C TRP A 15 -18.38 -7.50 23.25
N LEU A 16 -18.50 -6.36 22.56
CA LEU A 16 -17.42 -5.37 22.44
C LEU A 16 -16.98 -4.81 23.80
N ASP A 17 -17.92 -4.47 24.67
CA ASP A 17 -17.62 -3.94 26.01
C ASP A 17 -16.94 -4.99 26.89
N ALA A 18 -17.40 -6.24 26.87
CA ALA A 18 -16.76 -7.35 27.57
C ALA A 18 -15.32 -7.57 27.07
N ARG A 19 -15.12 -7.59 25.74
CA ARG A 19 -13.81 -7.77 25.13
C ARG A 19 -12.85 -6.63 25.46
N ALA A 20 -13.34 -5.40 25.47
CA ALA A 20 -12.56 -4.23 25.83
C ALA A 20 -12.13 -4.27 27.31
N ALA A 21 -13.04 -4.69 28.20
CA ALA A 21 -12.74 -4.87 29.63
C ALA A 21 -11.69 -5.96 29.88
N GLU A 22 -11.80 -7.12 29.21
CA GLU A 22 -10.80 -8.19 29.28
C GLU A 22 -9.39 -7.73 28.87
N GLN A 23 -9.31 -6.86 27.86
CA GLN A 23 -8.05 -6.34 27.34
C GLN A 23 -7.56 -5.07 28.05
N GLY A 24 -8.31 -4.53 29.01
CA GLY A 24 -7.98 -3.29 29.71
C GLY A 24 -7.94 -2.06 28.79
N THR A 25 -8.71 -2.07 27.69
CA THR A 25 -8.72 -1.02 26.67
C THR A 25 -10.11 -0.39 26.56
N SER A 26 -10.21 0.75 25.87
CA SER A 26 -11.51 1.36 25.58
C SER A 26 -12.16 0.67 24.38
N ARG A 27 -13.50 0.55 24.40
CA ARG A 27 -14.28 0.08 23.24
C ARG A 27 -13.89 0.81 21.94
N ALA A 28 -13.69 2.13 22.01
CA ALA A 28 -13.30 2.92 20.85
C ALA A 28 -11.89 2.57 20.32
N ALA A 29 -10.96 2.18 21.19
CA ALA A 29 -9.64 1.70 20.77
C ALA A 29 -9.76 0.33 20.09
N LEU A 30 -10.55 -0.59 20.65
CA LEU A 30 -10.82 -1.90 20.06
C LEU A 30 -11.43 -1.78 18.65
N VAL A 31 -12.41 -0.89 18.47
CA VAL A 31 -13.01 -0.62 17.15
C VAL A 31 -11.98 -0.06 16.17
N ARG A 32 -11.09 0.85 16.60
CA ARG A 32 -10.03 1.38 15.73
C ARG A 32 -9.07 0.29 15.27
N GLU A 33 -8.69 -0.61 16.16
CA GLU A 33 -7.82 -1.74 15.84
C GLU A 33 -8.51 -2.71 14.87
N ALA A 34 -9.78 -3.04 15.12
CA ALA A 34 -10.57 -3.89 14.23
C ALA A 34 -10.64 -3.31 12.81
N VAL A 35 -10.88 -2.00 12.68
CA VAL A 35 -10.90 -1.32 11.37
C VAL A 35 -9.53 -1.33 10.71
N ALA A 36 -8.44 -1.12 11.45
CA ALA A 36 -7.09 -1.17 10.92
C ALA A 36 -6.72 -2.57 10.40
N SER A 37 -7.01 -3.60 11.18
CA SER A 37 -6.80 -5.01 10.81
C SER A 37 -7.65 -5.40 9.60
N PHE A 38 -8.94 -5.02 9.60
CA PHE A 38 -9.81 -5.25 8.45
C PHE A 38 -9.28 -4.57 7.18
N LYS A 39 -8.75 -3.35 7.28
CA LYS A 39 -8.14 -2.63 6.15
C LYS A 39 -6.87 -3.32 5.64
N ALA A 40 -6.06 -3.90 6.54
CA ALA A 40 -4.85 -4.63 6.15
C ALA A 40 -5.17 -5.98 5.47
N LEU A 41 -6.23 -6.64 5.92
CA LEU A 41 -6.72 -7.90 5.34
C LEU A 41 -7.53 -7.70 4.07
N SER A 42 -8.18 -6.55 3.93
CA SER A 42 -8.89 -6.19 2.72
C SER A 42 -7.88 -6.03 1.58
N PRO A 43 -8.08 -6.69 0.42
CA PRO A 43 -7.28 -6.39 -0.75
C PRO A 43 -7.35 -4.88 -0.99
N ALA A 44 -6.20 -4.25 -1.14
CA ALA A 44 -6.11 -2.80 -1.33
C ALA A 44 -7.20 -2.37 -2.32
N SER A 45 -8.03 -1.38 -1.94
CA SER A 45 -9.07 -0.83 -2.80
C SER A 45 -8.46 -0.52 -4.16
N GLY A 46 -8.80 -1.35 -5.15
CA GLY A 46 -8.06 -1.46 -6.41
C GLY A 46 -6.95 -2.51 -6.37
N SER A 47 -7.25 -3.70 -6.91
CA SER A 47 -6.23 -4.70 -7.29
C SER A 47 -5.08 -3.97 -8.01
N LYS A 48 -3.90 -3.96 -7.38
CA LYS A 48 -2.67 -3.45 -7.99
C LYS A 48 -2.16 -4.38 -9.08
N ASP A 49 -2.91 -5.42 -9.44
CA ASP A 49 -2.57 -6.35 -10.50
C ASP A 49 -2.42 -5.62 -11.84
N TRP A 50 -2.97 -4.42 -12.01
CA TRP A 50 -2.71 -3.62 -13.21
C TRP A 50 -1.22 -3.22 -13.33
N ILE A 51 -0.51 -3.05 -12.21
CA ILE A 51 0.94 -2.78 -12.20
C ILE A 51 1.69 -4.02 -12.70
N GLN A 52 1.33 -5.21 -12.21
CA GLN A 52 1.92 -6.47 -12.66
C GLN A 52 1.56 -6.77 -14.12
N ARG A 53 0.31 -6.51 -14.53
CA ARG A 53 -0.15 -6.66 -15.92
C ARG A 53 0.53 -5.68 -16.88
N GLY A 54 0.84 -4.47 -16.43
CA GLY A 54 1.55 -3.46 -17.23
C GLY A 54 3.07 -3.63 -17.28
N ALA A 55 3.64 -4.50 -16.44
CA ALA A 55 5.06 -4.80 -16.48
C ALA A 55 5.43 -5.44 -17.82
N GLY A 56 6.30 -4.77 -18.60
CA GLY A 56 6.77 -5.25 -19.90
C GLY A 56 6.03 -4.71 -21.12
N TYR A 57 4.95 -3.93 -20.97
CA TYR A 57 4.25 -3.30 -22.11
C TYR A 57 5.16 -2.40 -22.97
N TRP A 58 6.23 -1.87 -22.38
CA TRP A 58 7.19 -0.99 -23.02
C TRP A 58 8.41 -1.75 -23.57
N LYS A 59 8.55 -3.06 -23.31
CA LYS A 59 9.77 -3.82 -23.57
C LYS A 59 10.14 -3.86 -25.05
N ASP A 60 9.14 -4.01 -25.92
CA ASP A 60 9.32 -4.19 -27.36
C ASP A 60 8.90 -2.95 -28.17
N ARG A 61 8.70 -1.81 -27.50
CA ARG A 61 8.31 -0.55 -28.14
C ARG A 61 9.53 0.09 -28.82
N ALA A 62 9.52 0.12 -30.16
CA ALA A 62 10.60 0.69 -30.97
C ALA A 62 10.59 2.23 -31.06
N ASP A 63 9.48 2.88 -30.69
CA ASP A 63 9.33 4.34 -30.64
C ASP A 63 9.92 4.97 -29.38
N VAL A 64 10.19 4.15 -28.35
CA VAL A 64 10.86 4.58 -27.12
C VAL A 64 12.36 4.31 -27.28
N ARG A 65 13.15 5.37 -27.36
CA ARG A 65 14.61 5.26 -27.46
C ARG A 65 15.22 4.61 -26.21
N ASP A 66 16.29 3.85 -26.39
CA ASP A 66 17.04 3.23 -25.30
C ASP A 66 17.70 4.29 -24.39
N GLY A 67 17.18 4.41 -23.17
CA GLY A 67 17.67 5.34 -22.17
C GLY A 67 19.09 5.03 -21.68
N VAL A 68 19.52 3.76 -21.68
CA VAL A 68 20.89 3.38 -21.27
C VAL A 68 21.88 3.82 -22.34
N ASN A 69 21.58 3.58 -23.61
CA ASN A 69 22.42 4.06 -24.71
C ASN A 69 22.48 5.59 -24.74
N PHE A 70 21.36 6.29 -24.51
CA PHE A 70 21.36 7.75 -24.37
C PHE A 70 22.27 8.22 -23.22
N GLN A 71 22.12 7.62 -22.04
CA GLN A 71 22.94 7.95 -20.88
C GLN A 71 24.44 7.68 -21.11
N ARG A 72 24.78 6.61 -21.83
CA ARG A 72 26.16 6.30 -22.20
C ARG A 72 26.71 7.36 -23.15
N ALA A 73 25.95 7.73 -24.20
CA ALA A 73 26.36 8.72 -25.19
C ALA A 73 26.71 10.08 -24.55
N ILE A 74 25.87 10.59 -23.65
CA ILE A 74 26.11 11.88 -22.97
C ILE A 74 27.20 11.84 -21.89
N ARG A 75 27.76 10.65 -21.59
CA ARG A 75 28.81 10.44 -20.59
C ARG A 75 30.11 9.92 -21.19
N GLN A 76 30.23 9.86 -22.51
CA GLN A 76 31.44 9.38 -23.18
C GLN A 76 32.68 10.25 -22.87
N ASP A 77 32.46 11.51 -22.49
CA ASP A 77 33.48 12.46 -22.06
C ASP A 77 33.96 12.24 -20.62
N ARG A 78 33.25 11.42 -19.83
CA ARG A 78 33.60 11.17 -18.43
C ARG A 78 34.72 10.15 -18.35
N ARG A 79 35.72 10.44 -17.52
CA ARG A 79 36.80 9.51 -17.17
C ARG A 79 36.19 8.25 -16.51
N SER A 80 36.65 7.06 -16.89
CA SER A 80 36.16 5.80 -16.31
C SER A 80 36.49 5.75 -14.82
N TYR A 81 35.71 5.01 -14.04
CA TYR A 81 36.04 4.76 -12.63
C TYR A 81 37.37 4.01 -12.48
N ASP A 82 37.70 3.13 -13.44
CA ASP A 82 38.96 2.37 -13.45
C ASP A 82 40.19 3.24 -13.74
N ASP A 83 39.98 4.48 -14.22
CA ASP A 83 41.02 5.47 -14.53
C ASP A 83 41.16 6.55 -13.41
N LEU A 84 40.48 6.35 -12.27
CA LEU A 84 40.61 7.17 -11.05
C LEU A 84 41.66 6.57 -10.11
#